data_AF-A0A0G1PTG8-F1
#
_entry.id   AF-A0A0G1PTG8-F1
#
_cell.length_a   1.000
_cell.length_b   1.000
_cell.length_c   1.000
_cell.angle_alpha   90.00
_cell.angle_beta   90.00
_cell.angle_gamma   90.00
#
_symmetry.space_group_name_H-M   'P 1'
#
loop_
_entity.id
_entity.type
_entity.pdbx_description
1 polymer ?
#
loop_
_entity_poly.entity_id
_entity_poly.type
_entity_poly.pdbx_seq_one_letter_code
_entity_poly.pdbx_strand_id
1 'polypeptide(L)'
;MPTQEPATKSADDFVKISMTLDVAVGSDGSISQGACFGQGTIASVLYFSHQGGNPVSQISTLTVNSVPCLDCYSEIRSSTTQFPIELSAVYSPHSVDIRDAEGNPEFMKDELRFWISSPPVNSLDIYYECGGDPATLPDYGSAVSNIAAPFVFEQWTQDLVLNEVKVSTRKDYIFPPTYKADITFSTIETLVDAIE
;
A
#
# COMPACT_ATOMS: atom_id res chain seq x y z
N MET A 1 -32.44 45.62 -2.71
CA MET A 1 -31.09 45.03 -2.70
C MET A 1 -31.25 43.62 -2.16
N PRO A 2 -30.98 42.56 -2.93
CA PRO A 2 -30.93 41.22 -2.34
C PRO A 2 -29.60 41.06 -1.61
N THR A 3 -29.69 40.79 -0.31
CA THR A 3 -28.57 40.45 0.54
C THR A 3 -28.04 39.09 0.11
N GLN A 4 -26.79 39.06 -0.35
CA GLN A 4 -26.09 37.83 -0.68
C GLN A 4 -25.72 37.12 0.63
N GLU A 5 -26.28 35.93 0.83
CA GLU A 5 -25.91 35.03 1.93
C GLU A 5 -24.41 34.68 1.80
N PRO A 6 -23.61 34.73 2.88
CA PRO A 6 -22.23 34.29 2.79
C PRO A 6 -22.22 32.77 2.63
N ALA A 7 -21.69 32.29 1.52
CA ALA A 7 -21.38 30.88 1.35
C ALA A 7 -20.24 30.50 2.32
N THR A 8 -20.59 30.01 3.51
CA THR A 8 -19.67 29.21 4.32
C THR A 8 -19.58 27.82 3.69
N LYS A 9 -18.77 27.68 2.65
CA LYS A 9 -18.11 26.40 2.35
C LYS A 9 -16.77 26.43 3.08
N SER A 10 -16.53 25.47 3.96
CA SER A 10 -15.17 25.05 4.27
C SER A 10 -14.52 24.77 2.93
N ALA A 11 -13.48 25.50 2.56
CA ALA A 11 -12.72 25.21 1.37
C ALA A 11 -11.77 24.10 1.77
N ASP A 12 -12.20 22.85 1.66
CA ASP A 12 -11.26 21.75 1.71
C ASP A 12 -10.20 22.05 0.63
N ASP A 13 -8.92 22.03 0.97
CA ASP A 13 -7.82 22.46 0.08
C ASP A 13 -7.04 21.27 -0.50
N PHE A 14 -7.16 20.10 0.13
CA PHE A 14 -6.45 18.88 -0.27
C PHE A 14 -7.35 17.65 -0.28
N VAL A 15 -6.99 16.70 -1.13
CA VAL A 15 -7.50 15.32 -1.09
C VAL A 15 -6.51 14.48 -0.30
N LYS A 16 -6.96 13.92 0.83
CA LYS A 16 -6.19 12.98 1.66
C LYS A 16 -6.64 11.56 1.35
N ILE A 17 -5.71 10.74 0.89
CA ILE A 17 -5.91 9.31 0.69
C ILE A 17 -5.11 8.56 1.74
N SER A 18 -5.82 7.80 2.57
CA SER A 18 -5.21 6.88 3.54
C SER A 18 -5.33 5.46 3.03
N MET A 19 -4.22 4.74 2.99
CA MET A 19 -4.12 3.39 2.43
C MET A 19 -3.40 2.46 3.41
N THR A 20 -3.92 1.25 3.55
CA THR A 20 -3.27 0.14 4.25
C THR A 20 -3.25 -1.07 3.32
N LEU A 21 -2.08 -1.67 3.16
CA LEU A 21 -1.84 -2.83 2.32
C LEU A 21 -1.31 -3.94 3.22
N ASP A 22 -2.12 -4.96 3.47
CA ASP A 22 -1.66 -6.16 4.16
C ASP A 22 -1.15 -7.16 3.13
N VAL A 23 0.10 -7.57 3.27
CA VAL A 23 0.83 -8.37 2.28
C VAL A 23 1.35 -9.63 2.95
N ALA A 24 0.96 -10.78 2.43
CA ALA A 24 1.51 -12.07 2.81
C ALA A 24 2.17 -12.72 1.60
N VAL A 25 3.50 -12.81 1.63
CA VAL A 25 4.26 -13.47 0.55
C VAL A 25 4.46 -14.95 0.88
N GLY A 26 4.47 -15.77 -0.16
CA GLY A 26 4.80 -17.18 -0.06
C GLY A 26 5.39 -17.72 -1.36
N SER A 27 5.69 -19.02 -1.36
CA SER A 27 6.06 -19.74 -2.58
C SER A 27 4.85 -19.94 -3.49
N ASP A 28 5.08 -19.83 -4.80
CA ASP A 28 4.15 -20.26 -5.85
C ASP A 28 4.11 -21.80 -6.02
N GLY A 29 4.89 -22.54 -5.24
CA GLY A 29 5.06 -23.99 -5.30
C GLY A 29 6.37 -24.44 -5.96
N SER A 30 7.17 -23.54 -6.52
CA SER A 30 8.46 -23.88 -7.13
C SER A 30 9.60 -24.01 -6.10
N ILE A 31 9.41 -23.48 -4.89
CA ILE A 31 10.40 -23.48 -3.82
C ILE A 31 9.96 -24.51 -2.78
N SER A 32 10.75 -25.56 -2.60
CA SER A 32 10.33 -26.73 -1.83
C SER A 32 10.80 -26.74 -0.38
N GLN A 33 11.87 -26.03 0.00
CA GLN A 33 12.43 -26.07 1.36
C GLN A 33 13.21 -24.79 1.73
N GLY A 34 13.27 -24.47 3.03
CA GLY A 34 14.23 -23.54 3.63
C GLY A 34 14.10 -22.05 3.25
N ALA A 35 13.08 -21.69 2.47
CA ALA A 35 12.81 -20.30 2.12
C ALA A 35 11.92 -19.64 3.16
N CYS A 36 12.18 -18.36 3.42
CA CYS A 36 11.43 -17.53 4.34
C CYS A 36 10.84 -16.34 3.59
N PHE A 37 9.61 -15.98 3.94
CA PHE A 37 8.84 -14.97 3.22
C PHE A 37 8.37 -13.89 4.17
N GLY A 38 8.43 -12.64 3.75
CA GLY A 38 7.94 -11.53 4.56
C GLY A 38 6.41 -11.49 4.59
N GLN A 39 5.85 -11.26 5.77
CA GLN A 39 4.46 -10.82 5.93
C GLN A 39 4.45 -9.49 6.66
N GLY A 40 3.68 -8.54 6.17
CA GLY A 40 3.71 -7.19 6.69
C GLY A 40 2.59 -6.31 6.20
N THR A 41 2.66 -5.06 6.64
CA THR A 41 1.67 -4.03 6.32
C THR A 41 2.38 -2.80 5.78
N ILE A 42 1.92 -2.27 4.66
CA ILE A 42 2.31 -0.94 4.18
C ILE A 42 1.18 0.03 4.52
N ALA A 43 1.46 1.03 5.34
CA ALA A 43 0.54 2.11 5.64
C ALA A 43 1.01 3.39 4.95
N SER A 44 0.11 4.12 4.31
CA SER A 44 0.41 5.36 3.62
C SER A 44 -0.68 6.39 3.81
N VAL A 45 -0.27 7.63 4.04
CA VAL A 45 -1.13 8.81 3.94
C VAL A 45 -0.55 9.69 2.86
N LEU A 46 -1.33 9.91 1.81
CA LEU A 46 -0.97 10.69 0.63
C LEU A 46 -1.87 11.92 0.56
N TYR A 47 -1.28 13.09 0.36
CA TYR A 47 -2.01 14.33 0.15
C TYR A 47 -1.85 14.77 -1.30
N PHE A 48 -2.96 15.12 -1.94
CA PHE A 48 -3.01 15.59 -3.32
C PHE A 48 -3.71 16.94 -3.41
N SER A 49 -3.44 17.67 -4.48
CA SER A 49 -4.30 18.77 -4.90
C SER A 49 -5.65 18.21 -5.37
N HIS A 50 -6.73 18.98 -5.21
CA HIS A 50 -8.06 18.67 -5.79
C HIS A 50 -8.05 18.45 -7.30
N GLN A 51 -7.04 18.99 -7.99
CA GLN A 51 -6.91 18.81 -9.44
C GLN A 51 -6.22 17.48 -9.82
N GLY A 52 -5.82 16.67 -8.84
CA GLY A 52 -5.08 15.45 -9.09
C GLY A 52 -3.58 15.63 -9.29
N GLY A 53 -2.97 14.63 -9.91
CA GLY A 53 -1.54 14.55 -10.17
C GLY A 53 -0.77 13.79 -9.10
N ASN A 54 0.49 14.20 -8.91
CA ASN A 54 1.39 13.59 -7.93
C ASN A 54 1.05 14.06 -6.51
N PRO A 55 1.39 13.27 -5.47
CA PRO A 55 1.20 13.71 -4.09
C PRO A 55 2.04 14.96 -3.81
N VAL A 56 1.45 15.93 -3.11
CA VAL A 56 2.14 17.12 -2.58
C VAL A 56 2.85 16.84 -1.26
N SER A 57 2.39 15.81 -0.54
CA SER A 57 3.01 15.29 0.67
C SER A 57 2.66 13.82 0.84
N GLN A 58 3.55 13.06 1.47
CA GLN A 58 3.28 11.68 1.85
C GLN A 58 3.98 11.28 3.14
N ILE A 59 3.37 10.35 3.86
CA ILE A 59 4.00 9.59 4.93
C ILE A 59 3.66 8.12 4.66
N SER A 60 4.69 7.34 4.33
CA SER A 60 4.52 5.93 3.98
C SER A 60 5.48 5.07 4.80
N THR A 61 4.99 3.94 5.28
CA THR A 61 5.72 3.08 6.22
C THR A 61 5.41 1.62 5.93
N LEU A 62 6.44 0.79 5.90
CA LEU A 62 6.36 -0.67 5.82
C LEU A 62 6.67 -1.26 7.18
N THR A 63 5.80 -2.13 7.69
CA THR A 63 6.00 -2.88 8.94
C THR A 63 6.08 -4.36 8.62
N VAL A 64 7.15 -5.03 9.08
CA VAL A 64 7.27 -6.49 9.00
C VAL A 64 6.66 -7.10 10.26
N ASN A 65 5.61 -7.89 10.07
CA ASN A 65 4.84 -8.50 11.16
C ASN A 65 5.36 -9.91 11.49
N SER A 66 5.75 -10.67 10.47
CA SER A 66 6.36 -11.99 10.64
C SER A 66 7.18 -12.38 9.41
N VAL A 67 8.04 -13.39 9.57
CA VAL A 67 8.83 -13.95 8.46
C VAL A 67 8.72 -15.48 8.46
N PRO A 68 7.55 -16.07 8.13
CA PRO A 68 7.38 -17.52 8.09
C PRO A 68 8.36 -18.19 7.13
N CYS A 69 8.90 -19.33 7.57
CA CYS A 69 9.80 -20.16 6.80
C CYS A 69 9.16 -21.51 6.46
N LEU A 70 9.50 -22.05 5.28
CA LEU A 70 9.16 -23.42 4.92
C LEU A 70 9.97 -24.38 5.79
N ASP A 71 9.27 -25.24 6.52
CA ASP A 71 9.83 -26.31 7.36
C ASP A 71 10.78 -25.84 8.48
N CYS A 72 10.74 -24.55 8.85
CA CYS A 72 11.51 -23.99 9.96
C CYS A 72 10.67 -23.12 10.87
N TYR A 73 11.08 -23.04 12.13
CA TYR A 73 10.64 -21.96 13.02
C TYR A 73 11.46 -20.69 12.75
N SER A 74 10.80 -19.54 12.84
CA SER A 74 11.43 -18.22 12.69
C SER A 74 10.81 -17.18 13.61
N GLU A 75 11.64 -16.23 14.05
CA GLU A 75 11.24 -15.14 14.93
C GLU A 75 12.06 -13.88 14.60
N ILE A 76 11.39 -12.72 14.47
CA ILE A 76 12.07 -11.43 14.30
C ILE A 76 12.62 -10.99 15.66
N ARG A 77 13.92 -10.71 15.73
CA ARG A 77 14.61 -10.23 16.95
C ARG A 77 15.13 -8.80 16.87
N SER A 78 14.92 -8.13 15.74
CA SER A 78 15.24 -6.71 15.62
C SER A 78 14.41 -5.85 16.57
N SER A 79 15.03 -4.78 17.07
CA SER A 79 14.35 -3.75 17.86
C SER A 79 13.38 -2.90 17.04
N THR A 80 13.55 -2.89 15.70
CA THR A 80 12.70 -2.17 14.76
C THR A 80 12.23 -3.14 13.68
N THR A 81 10.93 -3.09 13.39
CA THR A 81 10.32 -3.80 12.26
C THR A 81 9.60 -2.85 11.30
N GLN A 82 9.67 -1.55 11.60
CA GLN A 82 8.99 -0.48 10.89
C GLN A 82 10.00 0.37 10.14
N PHE A 83 9.77 0.57 8.84
CA PHE A 83 10.71 1.22 7.93
C PHE A 83 9.97 2.28 7.10
N PRO A 84 10.50 3.52 7.01
CA PRO A 84 9.97 4.50 6.08
C PRO A 84 10.17 4.01 4.64
N ILE A 85 9.18 4.27 3.80
CA ILE A 85 9.25 3.99 2.36
C ILE A 85 8.72 5.21 1.58
N GLU A 86 8.99 5.25 0.28
CA GLU A 86 8.35 6.20 -0.63
C GLU A 86 7.45 5.44 -1.60
N LEU A 87 6.19 5.86 -1.67
CA LEU A 87 5.25 5.40 -2.68
C LEU A 87 5.20 6.43 -3.80
N SER A 88 5.39 5.95 -5.02
CA SER A 88 5.07 6.73 -6.21
C SER A 88 3.58 6.60 -6.47
N ALA A 89 2.88 7.72 -6.66
CA ALA A 89 1.44 7.71 -6.81
C ALA A 89 0.95 8.84 -7.72
N VAL A 90 -0.17 8.61 -8.39
CA VAL A 90 -0.90 9.58 -9.20
C VAL A 90 -2.38 9.46 -8.89
N TYR A 91 -2.98 10.56 -8.43
CA TYR A 91 -4.43 10.69 -8.24
C TYR A 91 -5.05 11.33 -9.48
N SER A 92 -6.11 10.73 -10.01
CA SER A 92 -6.86 11.20 -11.17
C SER A 92 -8.31 11.42 -10.75
N PRO A 93 -8.69 12.67 -10.37
CA PRO A 93 -10.06 12.98 -10.06
C PRO A 93 -10.88 12.93 -11.35
N HIS A 94 -11.92 12.11 -11.34
CA HIS A 94 -12.88 11.95 -12.42
C HIS A 94 -14.26 12.50 -12.05
N SER A 95 -14.41 13.10 -10.86
CA SER A 95 -15.63 13.64 -10.26
C SER A 95 -16.28 14.84 -10.98
N VAL A 96 -16.51 14.74 -12.29
CA VAL A 96 -17.42 15.61 -13.05
C VAL A 96 -18.62 14.77 -13.45
N ASP A 97 -19.81 15.21 -13.05
CA ASP A 97 -21.11 14.61 -13.36
C ASP A 97 -21.29 14.57 -14.90
N ILE A 98 -20.96 13.45 -15.53
CA ILE A 98 -21.26 13.21 -16.95
C ILE A 98 -22.63 12.58 -16.98
N ARG A 99 -23.53 13.21 -17.74
CA ARG A 99 -24.82 12.61 -18.03
C ARG A 99 -24.65 11.61 -19.17
N ASP A 100 -25.22 10.42 -19.04
CA ASP A 100 -25.30 9.45 -20.13
C ASP A 100 -26.07 10.05 -21.34
N ALA A 101 -26.13 9.32 -22.46
CA ALA A 101 -26.83 9.79 -23.67
C ALA A 101 -28.33 10.09 -23.41
N GLU A 102 -28.87 9.56 -22.31
CA GLU A 102 -30.25 9.68 -21.84
C GLU A 102 -30.44 10.75 -20.74
N GLY A 103 -29.36 11.40 -20.28
CA GLY A 103 -29.42 12.48 -19.30
C GLY A 103 -29.33 12.06 -17.83
N ASN A 104 -29.10 10.77 -17.54
CA ASN A 104 -28.93 10.24 -16.18
C ASN A 104 -27.51 10.50 -15.65
N PRO A 105 -27.34 10.78 -14.36
CA PRO A 105 -26.02 10.92 -13.76
C PRO A 105 -25.24 9.59 -13.81
N GLU A 106 -24.07 9.60 -14.46
CA GLU A 106 -23.10 8.52 -14.38
C GLU A 106 -22.03 8.91 -13.36
N PHE A 107 -21.99 8.20 -12.23
CA PHE A 107 -20.98 8.44 -11.20
C PHE A 107 -19.62 7.92 -11.68
N MET A 108 -18.75 8.82 -12.13
CA MET A 108 -17.34 8.49 -12.36
C MET A 108 -16.61 8.41 -11.01
N LYS A 109 -15.82 7.36 -10.84
CA LYS A 109 -15.02 7.11 -9.63
C LYS A 109 -13.65 7.77 -9.78
N ASP A 110 -13.12 8.32 -8.71
CA ASP A 110 -11.76 8.83 -8.73
C ASP A 110 -10.78 7.66 -8.73
N GLU A 111 -9.61 7.84 -9.34
CA GLU A 111 -8.64 6.77 -9.52
C GLU A 111 -7.33 7.12 -8.82
N LEU A 112 -6.82 6.19 -8.01
CA LEU A 112 -5.45 6.22 -7.50
C LEU A 112 -4.63 5.15 -8.22
N ARG A 113 -3.53 5.57 -8.86
CA ARG A 113 -2.47 4.67 -9.33
C ARG A 113 -1.26 4.79 -8.42
N PHE A 114 -0.66 3.68 -8.00
CA PHE A 114 0.53 3.70 -7.16
C PHE A 114 1.47 2.51 -7.40
N TRP A 115 2.74 2.70 -7.05
CA TRP A 115 3.82 1.71 -7.15
C TRP A 115 5.00 2.10 -6.24
N ILE A 116 5.94 1.18 -6.07
CA ILE A 116 7.22 1.41 -5.38
C ILE A 116 8.32 1.45 -6.44
N SER A 117 9.01 2.58 -6.57
CA SER A 117 10.05 2.73 -7.61
C SER A 117 11.32 1.91 -7.32
N SER A 118 11.62 1.66 -6.04
CA SER A 118 12.73 0.81 -5.62
C SER A 118 12.40 0.12 -4.31
N PRO A 119 12.69 -1.19 -4.16
CA PRO A 119 12.43 -1.88 -2.91
C PRO A 119 13.29 -1.29 -1.78
N PRO A 120 12.72 -1.12 -0.57
CA PRO A 120 13.49 -0.73 0.60
C PRO A 120 14.44 -1.85 1.04
N VAL A 121 15.72 -1.51 1.22
CA VAL A 121 16.73 -2.44 1.72
C VAL A 121 17.03 -2.10 3.16
N ASN A 122 16.39 -2.81 4.09
CA ASN A 122 16.63 -2.67 5.52
C ASN A 122 16.94 -4.04 6.14
N SER A 123 17.96 -4.10 6.99
CA SER A 123 18.32 -5.34 7.67
C SER A 123 17.33 -5.67 8.79
N LEU A 124 16.95 -6.94 8.88
CA LEU A 124 16.27 -7.51 10.05
C LEU A 124 17.10 -8.64 10.63
N ASP A 125 17.19 -8.69 11.94
CA ASP A 125 17.75 -9.82 12.67
C ASP A 125 16.63 -10.85 12.85
N ILE A 126 16.84 -12.02 12.27
CA ILE A 126 15.86 -13.10 12.31
C ILE A 126 16.55 -14.31 12.92
N TYR A 127 15.90 -14.86 13.94
CA TYR A 127 16.25 -16.14 14.54
C TYR A 127 15.59 -17.26 13.75
N TYR A 128 16.36 -18.29 13.41
CA TYR A 128 15.90 -19.46 12.67
C TYR A 128 16.25 -20.76 13.39
N GLU A 129 15.34 -21.74 13.30
CA GLU A 129 15.57 -23.11 13.75
C GLU A 129 15.07 -24.08 12.67
N CYS A 130 16.02 -24.59 11.87
CA CYS A 130 15.78 -25.40 10.66
C CYS A 130 16.37 -26.82 10.76
N GLY A 131 16.33 -27.45 11.95
CA GLY A 131 16.89 -28.79 12.18
C GLY A 131 18.42 -28.86 12.32
N GLY A 132 19.11 -27.71 12.34
CA GLY A 132 20.51 -27.55 12.74
C GLY A 132 20.64 -26.63 13.96
N ASP A 133 21.87 -26.22 14.29
CA ASP A 133 22.10 -25.28 15.41
C ASP A 133 21.36 -23.96 15.15
N PRO A 134 20.50 -23.51 16.09
CA PRO A 134 19.78 -22.27 15.91
C PRO A 134 20.73 -21.09 15.81
N ALA A 135 20.42 -20.16 14.91
CA ALA A 135 21.24 -18.97 14.68
C ALA A 135 20.34 -17.75 14.45
N THR A 136 20.79 -16.60 14.97
CA THR A 136 20.29 -15.30 14.55
C THR A 136 21.18 -14.81 13.43
N LEU A 137 20.60 -14.62 12.25
CA LEU A 137 21.30 -14.12 11.08
C LEU A 137 20.65 -12.82 10.62
N PRO A 138 21.44 -11.83 10.19
CA PRO A 138 20.90 -10.66 9.53
C PRO A 138 20.31 -11.10 8.18
N ASP A 139 19.01 -10.93 8.05
CA ASP A 139 18.36 -10.87 6.76
C ASP A 139 18.60 -9.48 6.17
N TYR A 140 19.48 -9.40 5.17
CA TYR A 140 19.85 -8.17 4.47
C TYR A 140 18.74 -7.66 3.54
N GLY A 141 17.53 -7.51 4.08
CA GLY A 141 16.39 -6.91 3.42
C GLY A 141 15.61 -7.85 2.51
N SER A 142 15.78 -9.18 2.60
CA SER A 142 14.97 -10.09 1.79
C SER A 142 13.50 -10.05 2.23
N ALA A 143 13.17 -10.17 3.52
CA ALA A 143 11.79 -10.07 4.00
C ALA A 143 11.14 -8.72 3.71
N VAL A 144 11.87 -7.62 3.97
CA VAL A 144 11.41 -6.24 3.73
C VAL A 144 11.19 -5.99 2.23
N SER A 145 12.15 -6.36 1.39
CA SER A 145 12.04 -6.20 -0.07
C SER A 145 10.93 -7.08 -0.65
N ASN A 146 10.73 -8.28 -0.09
CA ASN A 146 9.75 -9.23 -0.58
C ASN A 146 8.31 -8.73 -0.34
N ILE A 147 8.05 -8.06 0.78
CA ILE A 147 6.75 -7.37 1.04
C ILE A 147 6.51 -6.24 0.03
N ALA A 148 7.55 -5.47 -0.33
CA ALA A 148 7.44 -4.36 -1.27
C ALA A 148 7.40 -4.81 -2.74
N ALA A 149 7.96 -5.98 -3.05
CA ALA A 149 8.20 -6.46 -4.41
C ALA A 149 6.95 -6.47 -5.32
N PRO A 150 5.74 -6.88 -4.87
CA PRO A 150 4.56 -6.83 -5.73
C PRO A 150 4.26 -5.44 -6.30
N PHE A 151 4.65 -4.39 -5.59
CA PHE A 151 4.42 -3.00 -5.99
C PHE A 151 5.58 -2.41 -6.80
N VAL A 152 6.71 -3.13 -6.91
CA VAL A 152 7.84 -2.73 -7.76
C VAL A 152 7.63 -3.20 -9.20
N PHE A 153 6.98 -4.35 -9.40
CA PHE A 153 6.85 -4.97 -10.71
C PHE A 153 5.70 -4.41 -11.56
N GLU A 154 4.66 -3.87 -10.94
CA GLU A 154 3.54 -3.26 -11.66
C GLU A 154 2.95 -2.07 -10.92
N GLN A 155 2.22 -1.25 -11.67
CA GLN A 155 1.39 -0.19 -11.12
C GLN A 155 0.05 -0.77 -10.70
N TRP A 156 -0.42 -0.36 -9.53
CA TRP A 156 -1.69 -0.78 -8.94
C TRP A 156 -2.69 0.34 -9.02
N THR A 157 -3.92 0.01 -9.40
CA THR A 157 -5.03 0.95 -9.51
C THR A 157 -6.07 0.64 -8.43
N GLN A 158 -6.57 1.68 -7.76
CA GLN A 158 -7.71 1.60 -6.86
C GLN A 158 -8.74 2.66 -7.25
N ASP A 159 -9.97 2.19 -7.43
CA ASP A 159 -11.15 3.04 -7.51
C ASP A 159 -11.45 3.63 -6.12
N LEU A 160 -11.72 4.93 -6.09
CA LEU A 160 -12.04 5.66 -4.87
C LEU A 160 -13.46 6.22 -4.92
N VAL A 161 -14.06 6.29 -3.74
CA VAL A 161 -15.33 6.97 -3.50
C VAL A 161 -15.14 7.79 -2.24
N LEU A 162 -15.40 9.09 -2.35
CA LEU A 162 -15.19 10.03 -1.26
C LEU A 162 -15.91 9.59 0.03
N ASN A 163 -15.16 9.58 1.14
CA ASN A 163 -15.58 9.18 2.47
C ASN A 163 -16.07 7.72 2.61
N GLU A 164 -15.74 6.85 1.64
CA GLU A 164 -16.02 5.42 1.71
C GLU A 164 -14.72 4.62 1.84
N VAL A 165 -14.66 3.70 2.79
CA VAL A 165 -13.57 2.73 2.87
C VAL A 165 -13.78 1.67 1.80
N LYS A 166 -12.87 1.62 0.82
CA LYS A 166 -12.80 0.55 -0.17
C LYS A 166 -11.83 -0.51 0.30
N VAL A 167 -12.34 -1.74 0.41
CA VAL A 167 -11.52 -2.92 0.67
C VAL A 167 -11.52 -3.80 -0.56
N SER A 168 -10.34 -4.12 -1.08
CA SER A 168 -10.16 -5.08 -2.17
C SER A 168 -9.10 -6.11 -1.78
N THR A 169 -9.11 -7.27 -2.43
CA THR A 169 -8.12 -8.30 -2.16
C THR A 169 -7.70 -8.96 -3.46
N ARG A 170 -6.40 -9.13 -3.64
CA ARG A 170 -5.82 -9.95 -4.69
C ARG A 170 -5.12 -11.13 -4.06
N LYS A 171 -5.61 -12.34 -4.38
CA LYS A 171 -5.02 -13.58 -3.89
C LYS A 171 -4.12 -14.21 -4.94
N ASP A 172 -3.11 -14.93 -4.47
CA ASP A 172 -2.18 -15.69 -5.29
C ASP A 172 -1.58 -14.86 -6.45
N TYR A 173 -1.30 -13.57 -6.22
CA TYR A 173 -0.66 -12.71 -7.22
C TYR A 173 0.77 -13.18 -7.45
N ILE A 174 1.05 -13.72 -8.64
CA ILE A 174 2.37 -14.25 -9.00
C ILE A 174 3.27 -13.12 -9.47
N PHE A 175 4.49 -13.06 -8.93
CA PHE A 175 5.51 -12.08 -9.33
C PHE A 175 6.91 -12.70 -9.34
N PRO A 176 7.85 -12.15 -10.15
CA PRO A 176 9.21 -12.69 -10.24
C PRO A 176 9.97 -12.67 -8.91
N PRO A 177 10.96 -13.55 -8.72
CA PRO A 177 11.36 -14.64 -9.62
C PRO A 177 10.40 -15.85 -9.59
N THR A 178 9.84 -16.21 -8.44
CA THR A 178 8.92 -17.36 -8.24
C THR A 178 8.16 -17.23 -6.91
N TYR A 179 7.46 -16.11 -6.74
CA TYR A 179 6.71 -15.82 -5.51
C TYR A 179 5.24 -15.59 -5.80
N LYS A 180 4.42 -15.77 -4.77
CA LYS A 180 3.03 -15.32 -4.77
C LYS A 180 2.76 -14.42 -3.57
N ALA A 181 1.86 -13.46 -3.73
CA ALA A 181 1.39 -12.63 -2.64
C ALA A 181 -0.14 -12.65 -2.55
N ASP A 182 -0.64 -12.76 -1.33
CA ASP A 182 -1.98 -12.34 -0.98
C ASP A 182 -1.90 -10.89 -0.47
N ILE A 183 -2.68 -10.01 -1.08
CA ILE A 183 -2.66 -8.57 -0.79
C ILE A 183 -4.08 -8.09 -0.53
N THR A 184 -4.32 -7.53 0.66
CA THR A 184 -5.56 -6.84 1.00
C THR A 184 -5.30 -5.34 1.03
N PHE A 185 -6.07 -4.61 0.22
CA PHE A 185 -6.03 -3.15 0.13
C PHE A 185 -7.19 -2.60 0.95
N SER A 186 -6.92 -1.61 1.79
CA SER A 186 -7.93 -0.80 2.46
C SER A 186 -7.61 0.66 2.21
N THR A 187 -8.45 1.36 1.45
CA THR A 187 -8.21 2.74 1.04
C THR A 187 -9.42 3.60 1.34
N ILE A 188 -9.20 4.82 1.81
CA ILE A 188 -10.22 5.84 1.99
C ILE A 188 -9.73 7.16 1.45
N GLU A 189 -10.60 7.84 0.73
CA GLU A 189 -10.43 9.21 0.27
C GLU A 189 -11.23 10.16 1.17
N THR A 190 -10.62 11.27 1.55
CA THR A 190 -11.24 12.32 2.36
C THR A 190 -10.80 13.69 1.86
N LEU A 191 -11.61 14.71 2.07
CA LEU A 191 -11.21 16.10 1.83
C LEU A 191 -10.77 16.72 3.16
N VAL A 192 -9.70 17.51 3.12
CA VAL A 192 -9.13 18.18 4.31
C VAL A 192 -8.68 19.60 4.00
N ASP A 193 -8.76 20.48 4.99
CA ASP A 193 -8.35 21.90 4.86
C ASP A 193 -6.82 22.08 4.98
N ALA A 194 -6.08 21.10 5.49
CA ALA A 194 -4.63 21.19 5.68
C ALA A 194 -3.94 19.81 5.68
N ILE A 195 -2.63 19.82 5.41
CA ILE A 195 -1.74 18.66 5.58
C ILE A 195 -1.41 18.53 7.07
N GLU A 196 -1.53 17.31 7.61
CA GLU A 196 -1.32 16.98 9.03
C GLU A 196 0.08 16.41 9.29
#